data_AF-A0A968LI94-F1
#
_entry.id   AF-A0A968LI94-F1
#
_cell.length_a   1.000
_cell.length_b   1.000
_cell.length_c   1.000
_cell.angle_alpha   90.00
_cell.angle_beta   90.00
_cell.angle_gamma   90.00
#
_symmetry.space_group_name_H-M   'P 1'
#
loop_
_entity.id
_entity.type
_entity.pdbx_description
1 polymer ?
#
loop_
_entity_poly.entity_id
_entity_poly.type
_entity_poly.pdbx_seq_one_letter_code
_entity_poly.pdbx_strand_id
1 'polypeptide(L)'
;MPTSGGTIAFAVSVAHAQSIARTFERVGVPAASVDGSMPTRERSAIYRKLALGEILVLSSCEALAEGFDVPSVSAIMLCRPTKSKSKYFQQVGRGLRIADRKTDCLVLDQAGLVRRFGFIEDLKWVNLEEAVEVETGEVPTKACPTHLGGCGGIVRAIAPTCPLCGYGFPQRQKLAPLQELVNFVPEEDKPKFFQYRQWLKEAYQQKLSPGWAASRYRESYRRQFPPLAWSRGAVFGEDPSARQRLEYWRHLRKVAAVKGKTDLWMKHCFHLEFGGMPCPQRLIPNPWRISPQ
;
A
#
# COMPACT_ATOMS: atom_id res chain seq x y z
N MET A 1 26.12 31.55 -9.40
CA MET A 1 25.94 30.83 -10.68
C MET A 1 25.75 29.36 -10.35
N PRO A 2 24.88 28.60 -11.03
CA PRO A 2 24.75 27.17 -10.76
C PRO A 2 26.11 26.50 -10.99
N THR A 3 26.40 25.56 -10.11
CA THR A 3 27.59 24.73 -10.06
C THR A 3 27.63 23.83 -11.29
N SER A 4 28.16 24.31 -12.42
CA SER A 4 28.23 23.53 -13.65
C SER A 4 29.36 22.51 -13.58
N GLY A 5 29.23 21.55 -12.68
CA GLY A 5 30.09 20.37 -12.63
C GLY A 5 29.70 19.37 -13.72
N GLY A 6 30.66 18.60 -14.23
CA GLY A 6 30.41 17.63 -15.29
C GLY A 6 29.37 16.57 -14.93
N THR A 7 28.75 15.97 -15.95
CA THR A 7 27.78 14.87 -15.83
C THR A 7 28.42 13.55 -16.26
N ILE A 8 28.19 12.47 -15.52
CA ILE A 8 28.53 11.12 -15.97
C ILE A 8 27.28 10.34 -16.32
N ALA A 9 27.24 9.73 -17.50
CA ALA A 9 26.17 8.83 -17.92
C ALA A 9 26.62 7.36 -17.98
N PHE A 10 26.01 6.51 -17.18
CA PHE A 10 26.30 5.07 -17.15
C PHE A 10 25.40 4.32 -18.14
N ALA A 11 25.98 3.86 -19.24
CA ALA A 11 25.30 3.18 -20.33
C ALA A 11 25.31 1.64 -20.15
N VAL A 12 24.48 0.96 -20.95
CA VAL A 12 24.38 -0.52 -20.96
C VAL A 12 25.41 -1.19 -21.88
N SER A 13 25.91 -0.49 -22.89
CA SER A 13 26.85 -0.99 -23.88
C SER A 13 27.69 0.16 -24.43
N VAL A 14 28.80 -0.16 -25.11
CA VAL A 14 29.65 0.83 -25.78
C VAL A 14 28.85 1.62 -26.82
N ALA A 15 28.05 0.93 -27.64
CA ALA A 15 27.18 1.57 -28.62
C ALA A 15 26.17 2.53 -27.97
N HIS A 16 25.61 2.16 -26.81
CA HIS A 16 24.70 3.03 -26.07
C HIS A 16 25.43 4.26 -25.50
N ALA A 17 26.64 4.10 -24.95
CA ALA A 17 27.44 5.23 -24.47
C ALA A 17 27.72 6.23 -25.61
N GLN A 18 28.22 5.74 -26.74
CA GLN A 18 28.46 6.56 -27.93
C GLN A 18 27.18 7.25 -28.42
N SER A 19 26.03 6.55 -28.39
CA SER A 19 24.74 7.14 -28.76
C SER A 19 24.31 8.27 -27.82
N ILE A 20 24.54 8.13 -26.52
CA ILE A 20 24.28 9.19 -25.54
C ILE A 20 25.13 10.42 -25.86
N ALA A 21 26.44 10.24 -26.02
CA ALA A 21 27.36 11.34 -26.34
C ALA A 21 26.93 12.08 -27.63
N ARG A 22 26.72 11.35 -28.72
CA ARG A 22 26.26 11.93 -30.01
C ARG A 22 24.94 12.68 -29.88
N THR A 23 24.03 12.22 -29.03
CA THR A 23 22.73 12.86 -28.83
C THR A 23 22.87 14.23 -28.17
N PHE A 24 23.77 14.35 -27.19
CA PHE A 24 24.10 15.63 -26.55
C PHE A 24 24.86 16.57 -27.50
N GLU A 25 25.85 16.06 -28.24
CA GLU A 25 26.60 16.87 -29.21
C GLU A 25 25.68 17.46 -30.28
N ARG A 26 24.69 16.69 -30.77
CA ARG A 26 23.72 17.15 -31.77
C ARG A 26 22.85 18.33 -31.29
N VAL A 27 22.66 18.49 -29.99
CA VAL A 27 21.94 19.63 -29.41
C VAL A 27 22.88 20.72 -28.88
N GLY A 28 24.16 20.66 -29.25
CA GLY A 28 25.17 21.66 -28.89
C GLY A 28 25.75 21.52 -27.48
N VAL A 29 25.53 20.38 -26.81
CA VAL A 29 26.12 20.09 -25.49
C VAL A 29 27.41 19.28 -25.68
N PRO A 30 28.59 19.82 -25.33
CA PRO A 30 29.85 19.10 -25.45
C PRO A 30 29.83 17.79 -24.66
N ALA A 31 30.04 16.66 -25.34
CA ALA A 31 29.97 15.35 -24.73
C ALA A 31 31.03 14.40 -25.30
N ALA A 32 31.42 13.39 -24.52
CA ALA A 32 32.32 12.34 -24.95
C ALA A 32 31.86 10.98 -24.44
N SER A 33 32.34 9.90 -25.06
CA SER A 33 32.15 8.53 -24.58
C SER A 33 33.50 7.89 -24.32
N VAL A 34 33.59 7.07 -23.26
CA VAL A 34 34.77 6.24 -22.98
C VAL A 34 34.40 4.76 -22.81
N ASP A 35 35.24 3.89 -23.35
CA ASP A 35 35.11 2.44 -23.23
C ASP A 35 36.45 1.77 -22.86
N GLY A 36 36.40 0.48 -22.54
CA GLY A 36 37.54 -0.27 -22.04
C GLY A 36 38.65 -0.52 -23.07
N SER A 37 38.36 -0.40 -24.37
CA SER A 37 39.34 -0.60 -25.45
C SER A 37 40.25 0.62 -25.67
N MET A 38 39.84 1.81 -25.20
CA MET A 38 40.62 3.04 -25.35
C MET A 38 41.91 2.99 -24.51
N PRO A 39 43.08 3.40 -25.03
CA PRO A 39 44.30 3.52 -24.24
C PRO A 39 44.14 4.45 -23.03
N THR A 40 44.81 4.14 -21.92
CA THR A 40 44.74 4.93 -20.68
C THR A 40 45.05 6.42 -20.90
N ARG A 41 46.01 6.74 -21.75
CA ARG A 41 46.38 8.14 -22.07
C ARG A 41 45.23 8.92 -22.70
N GLU A 42 44.47 8.29 -23.58
CA GLU A 42 43.33 8.90 -24.25
C GLU A 42 42.17 9.14 -23.26
N ARG A 43 41.84 8.14 -22.44
CA ARG A 43 40.83 8.28 -21.37
C ARG A 43 41.19 9.41 -20.40
N SER A 44 42.45 9.48 -19.95
CA SER A 44 42.92 10.53 -19.05
C SER A 44 42.82 11.92 -19.67
N ALA A 45 43.04 12.06 -20.97
CA ALA A 45 42.83 13.33 -21.66
C ALA A 45 41.35 13.76 -21.62
N ILE A 46 40.42 12.82 -21.87
CA ILE A 46 38.98 13.07 -21.79
C ILE A 46 38.56 13.45 -20.36
N TYR A 47 39.10 12.77 -19.34
CA TYR A 47 38.80 13.10 -17.94
C TYR A 47 39.25 14.50 -17.56
N ARG A 48 40.41 14.95 -18.06
CA ARG A 48 40.87 16.33 -17.89
C ARG A 48 39.93 17.34 -18.54
N LYS A 49 39.45 17.07 -19.76
CA LYS A 49 38.45 17.92 -20.43
C LYS A 49 37.17 18.04 -19.61
N LEU A 50 36.72 16.95 -18.97
CA LEU A 50 35.56 16.98 -18.06
C LEU A 50 35.84 17.82 -16.83
N ALA A 51 37.02 17.68 -16.24
CA ALA A 51 37.43 18.45 -15.06
C ALA A 51 37.51 19.96 -15.35
N LEU A 52 37.92 20.33 -16.57
CA LEU A 52 38.02 21.72 -17.05
C LEU A 52 36.68 22.30 -17.55
N GLY A 53 35.64 21.47 -17.68
CA GLY A 53 34.34 21.90 -18.22
C GLY A 53 34.30 22.06 -19.75
N GLU A 54 35.34 21.62 -20.47
CA GLU A 54 35.35 21.57 -21.94
C GLU A 54 34.35 20.55 -22.49
N ILE A 55 34.13 19.46 -21.73
CA ILE A 55 33.01 18.54 -21.95
C ILE A 55 32.08 18.60 -20.73
N LEU A 56 30.78 18.58 -20.99
CA LEU A 56 29.74 18.65 -19.96
C LEU A 56 29.17 17.27 -19.64
N VAL A 57 29.21 16.33 -20.60
CA VAL A 57 28.69 14.97 -20.42
C VAL A 57 29.73 13.93 -20.81
N LEU A 58 30.05 13.02 -19.91
CA LEU A 58 30.88 11.85 -20.16
C LEU A 58 30.05 10.58 -20.03
N SER A 59 29.83 9.88 -21.13
CA SER A 59 29.16 8.58 -21.14
C SER A 59 30.14 7.43 -21.05
N SER A 60 29.80 6.36 -20.34
CA SER A 60 30.67 5.18 -20.24
C SER A 60 29.91 3.87 -20.08
N CYS A 61 30.48 2.81 -20.64
CA CYS A 61 30.12 1.42 -20.38
C CYS A 61 31.26 0.73 -19.60
N GLU A 62 31.14 0.67 -18.27
CA GLU A 62 32.06 -0.05 -17.37
C GLU A 62 33.54 0.39 -17.37
N ALA A 63 33.94 1.39 -18.18
CA ALA A 63 35.34 1.84 -18.29
C ALA A 63 35.80 2.79 -17.18
N LEU A 64 34.86 3.30 -16.38
CA LEU A 64 35.13 4.17 -15.23
C LEU A 64 35.49 3.36 -13.98
N ALA A 65 36.49 2.47 -14.08
CA ALA A 65 36.93 1.63 -12.98
C ALA A 65 38.13 2.26 -12.24
N GLU A 66 39.35 2.08 -12.75
CA GLU A 66 40.58 2.60 -12.15
C GLU A 66 40.99 3.94 -12.76
N GLY A 67 41.50 4.85 -11.91
CA GLY A 67 42.10 6.12 -12.32
C GLY A 67 41.13 7.25 -12.72
N PHE A 68 39.81 7.02 -12.70
CA PHE A 68 38.85 8.11 -12.84
C PHE A 68 38.75 8.91 -11.54
N ASP A 69 39.29 10.12 -11.54
CA ASP A 69 39.21 11.05 -10.43
C ASP A 69 38.86 12.48 -10.88
N VAL A 70 37.56 12.77 -10.92
CA VAL A 70 37.03 14.11 -11.25
C VAL A 70 36.01 14.52 -10.18
N PRO A 71 36.46 15.13 -9.05
CA PRO A 71 35.56 15.53 -7.96
C PRO A 71 34.49 16.56 -8.35
N SER A 72 34.76 17.36 -9.40
CA SER A 72 33.85 18.38 -9.91
C SER A 72 32.59 17.82 -10.56
N VAL A 73 32.45 16.51 -10.74
CA VAL A 73 31.22 15.88 -11.22
C VAL A 73 30.05 16.21 -10.29
N SER A 74 28.99 16.78 -10.85
CA SER A 74 27.81 17.25 -10.11
C SER A 74 26.49 16.61 -10.56
N ALA A 75 26.54 15.75 -11.57
CA ALA A 75 25.37 14.99 -11.98
C ALA A 75 25.74 13.57 -12.44
N ILE A 76 24.85 12.63 -12.12
CA ILE A 76 24.95 11.22 -12.49
C ILE A 76 23.69 10.79 -13.22
N MET A 77 23.82 10.33 -14.46
CA MET A 77 22.75 9.71 -15.24
C MET A 77 22.86 8.19 -15.18
N LEU A 78 21.85 7.54 -14.63
CA LEU A 78 21.74 6.10 -14.53
C LEU A 78 20.89 5.59 -15.69
N CYS A 79 21.55 5.31 -16.82
CA CYS A 79 20.89 4.80 -18.04
C CYS A 79 20.96 3.27 -18.14
N ARG A 80 21.50 2.60 -17.12
CA ARG A 80 21.68 1.15 -17.08
C ARG A 80 20.91 0.54 -15.92
N PRO A 81 20.01 -0.43 -16.18
CA PRO A 81 19.48 -1.27 -15.12
C PRO A 81 20.58 -2.15 -14.54
N THR A 82 20.63 -2.24 -13.21
CA THR A 82 21.54 -3.13 -12.47
C THR A 82 20.78 -3.90 -11.40
N LYS A 83 21.18 -5.15 -11.18
CA LYS A 83 20.70 -5.97 -10.06
C LYS A 83 21.60 -5.84 -8.81
N SER A 84 22.77 -5.20 -8.94
CA SER A 84 23.71 -5.00 -7.84
C SER A 84 23.53 -3.62 -7.22
N LYS A 85 23.15 -3.60 -5.94
CA LYS A 85 23.09 -2.39 -5.10
C LYS A 85 24.48 -1.75 -4.96
N SER A 86 25.52 -2.57 -4.80
CA SER A 86 26.91 -2.09 -4.74
C SER A 86 27.33 -1.35 -6.00
N LYS A 87 26.97 -1.86 -7.20
CA LYS A 87 27.26 -1.16 -8.47
C LYS A 87 26.52 0.17 -8.58
N TYR A 88 25.25 0.22 -8.16
CA TYR A 88 24.48 1.47 -8.09
C TYR A 88 25.16 2.50 -7.17
N PHE A 89 25.60 2.09 -5.97
CA PHE A 89 26.30 2.96 -5.04
C PHE A 89 27.66 3.42 -5.53
N GLN A 90 28.44 2.54 -6.17
CA GLN A 90 29.72 2.91 -6.79
C GLN A 90 29.53 3.95 -7.90
N GLN A 91 28.47 3.81 -8.71
CA GLN A 91 28.14 4.74 -9.78
C GLN A 91 27.77 6.12 -9.24
N VAL A 92 26.82 6.19 -8.30
CA VAL A 92 26.40 7.47 -7.72
C VAL A 92 27.50 8.10 -6.88
N GLY A 93 28.28 7.28 -6.17
CA GLY A 93 29.42 7.71 -5.35
C GLY A 93 30.48 8.51 -6.12
N ARG A 94 30.57 8.36 -7.45
CA ARG A 94 31.46 9.19 -8.27
C ARG A 94 31.06 10.66 -8.29
N GLY A 95 29.78 10.98 -8.11
CA GLY A 95 29.27 12.35 -8.01
C GLY A 95 29.26 12.91 -6.59
N LEU A 96 29.45 12.08 -5.56
CA LEU A 96 29.34 12.48 -4.15
C LEU A 96 30.64 13.00 -3.53
N ARG A 97 31.74 13.02 -4.30
CA ARG A 97 33.03 13.54 -3.82
C ARG A 97 32.94 15.04 -3.55
N ILE A 98 33.56 15.55 -2.49
CA ILE A 98 33.54 16.99 -2.20
C ILE A 98 34.39 17.74 -3.24
N ALA A 99 33.91 18.88 -3.72
CA ALA A 99 34.61 19.77 -4.63
C ALA A 99 34.25 21.22 -4.33
N ASP A 100 35.16 22.15 -4.63
CA ASP A 100 34.90 23.57 -4.42
C ASP A 100 33.63 24.01 -5.17
N ARG A 101 32.83 24.84 -4.50
CA ARG A 101 31.54 25.35 -4.95
C ARG A 101 30.43 24.31 -5.16
N LYS A 102 30.67 23.00 -5.14
CA LYS A 102 29.62 21.99 -5.34
C LYS A 102 28.73 21.85 -4.10
N THR A 103 27.45 22.22 -4.23
CA THR A 103 26.46 22.15 -3.15
C THR A 103 25.68 20.84 -3.13
N ASP A 104 25.48 20.23 -4.29
CA ASP A 104 24.64 19.06 -4.48
C ASP A 104 25.12 18.20 -5.65
N CYS A 105 24.53 17.02 -5.79
CA CYS A 105 24.74 16.12 -6.91
C CYS A 105 23.38 15.64 -7.44
N LEU A 106 23.08 15.94 -8.70
CA LEU A 106 21.82 15.56 -9.33
C LEU A 106 21.88 14.11 -9.85
N VAL A 107 20.97 13.26 -9.39
CA VAL A 107 20.84 11.88 -9.89
C VAL A 107 19.64 11.79 -10.85
N LEU A 108 19.93 11.52 -12.12
CA LEU A 108 18.95 11.31 -13.19
C LEU A 108 18.79 9.81 -13.43
N ASP A 109 17.76 9.22 -12.83
CA ASP A 109 17.53 7.77 -12.87
C ASP A 109 16.53 7.37 -13.96
N GLN A 110 17.06 6.89 -15.09
CA GLN A 110 16.26 6.37 -16.22
C GLN A 110 15.97 4.87 -16.08
N ALA A 111 16.58 4.20 -15.10
CA ALA A 111 16.53 2.75 -14.93
C ALA A 111 15.71 2.30 -13.71
N GLY A 112 15.16 3.23 -12.94
CA GLY A 112 14.33 2.94 -11.75
C GLY A 112 15.13 2.37 -10.58
N LEU A 113 16.43 2.66 -10.49
CA LEU A 113 17.32 2.18 -9.45
C LEU A 113 16.98 2.75 -8.07
N VAL A 114 16.52 4.00 -7.96
CA VAL A 114 16.09 4.60 -6.69
C VAL A 114 14.86 3.89 -6.14
N ARG A 115 13.90 3.54 -7.01
CA ARG A 115 12.72 2.75 -6.62
C ARG A 115 13.11 1.34 -6.16
N ARG A 116 14.15 0.77 -6.75
CA ARG A 116 14.61 -0.58 -6.44
C ARG A 116 15.48 -0.66 -5.19
N PHE A 117 16.45 0.24 -5.03
CA PHE A 117 17.49 0.15 -4.00
C PHE A 117 17.37 1.21 -2.91
N GLY A 118 16.52 2.21 -3.11
CA GLY A 118 16.35 3.35 -2.23
C GLY A 118 17.30 4.51 -2.56
N PHE A 119 17.23 5.54 -1.72
CA PHE A 119 18.13 6.68 -1.78
C PHE A 119 19.52 6.29 -1.27
N ILE A 120 20.57 7.00 -1.69
CA ILE A 120 21.95 6.68 -1.26
C ILE A 120 22.11 6.92 0.25
N GLU A 121 21.41 7.91 0.75
CA GLU A 121 21.34 8.31 2.14
C GLU A 121 20.72 7.24 3.04
N ASP A 122 20.04 6.24 2.46
CA ASP A 122 19.47 5.10 3.18
C ASP A 122 20.47 3.95 3.39
N LEU A 123 21.74 4.14 3.02
CA LEU A 123 22.78 3.15 3.24
C LEU A 123 22.98 2.92 4.74
N LYS A 124 22.51 1.77 5.23
CA LYS A 124 22.79 1.28 6.58
C LYS A 124 24.17 0.61 6.60
N TRP A 125 24.91 0.83 7.68
CA TRP A 125 26.09 0.04 7.98
C TRP A 125 25.68 -1.42 8.17
N VAL A 126 26.42 -2.34 7.56
CA VAL A 126 26.15 -3.77 7.63
C VAL A 126 27.27 -4.41 8.44
N ASN A 127 26.91 -5.07 9.55
CA ASN A 127 27.85 -5.92 10.28
C ASN A 127 27.93 -7.28 9.57
N LEU A 128 29.15 -7.79 9.38
CA LEU A 128 29.40 -9.12 8.79
C LEU A 128 28.92 -10.27 9.68
N GLU A 129 28.73 -10.02 10.98
CA GLU A 129 28.30 -11.00 11.99
C GLU A 129 26.77 -11.17 12.05
N GLU A 130 26.01 -10.22 11.52
CA GLU A 130 24.55 -10.24 11.56
C GLU A 130 23.99 -10.77 10.23
N ALA A 131 23.15 -11.81 10.31
CA ALA A 131 22.38 -12.26 9.18
C ALA A 131 21.39 -11.16 8.77
N VAL A 132 21.70 -10.43 7.70
CA VAL A 132 20.84 -9.38 7.19
C VAL A 132 19.74 -10.02 6.36
N GLU A 133 18.49 -9.89 6.82
CA GLU A 133 17.35 -10.15 5.95
C GLU A 133 17.46 -9.23 4.73
N VAL A 134 17.62 -9.81 3.55
CA VAL A 134 17.59 -9.06 2.31
C VAL A 134 16.15 -8.60 2.10
N GLU A 135 15.86 -7.36 2.48
CA GLU A 135 14.58 -6.73 2.17
C GLU A 135 14.36 -6.80 0.65
N THR A 136 13.47 -7.70 0.23
CA THR A 136 13.12 -7.94 -1.17
C THR A 136 11.84 -7.18 -1.48
N GLY A 137 11.99 -6.00 -2.07
CA GLY A 137 10.84 -5.17 -2.43
C GLY A 137 11.27 -3.83 -3.02
N GLU A 138 10.35 -3.16 -3.71
CA GLU A 138 10.55 -1.76 -4.08
C GLU A 138 10.48 -0.88 -2.83
N VAL A 139 11.38 0.11 -2.77
CA VAL A 139 11.40 1.09 -1.69
C VAL A 139 10.17 2.00 -1.84
N PRO A 140 9.40 2.24 -0.75
CA PRO A 140 8.19 3.05 -0.79
C PRO A 140 8.51 4.50 -1.17
N THR A 141 8.32 4.79 -2.46
CA THR A 141 8.61 6.08 -3.09
C THR A 141 7.39 6.58 -3.87
N LYS A 142 7.36 7.87 -4.15
CA LYS A 142 6.35 8.51 -5.02
C LYS A 142 7.02 9.54 -5.90
N ALA A 143 6.44 9.81 -7.07
CA ALA A 143 6.86 10.93 -7.91
C ALA A 143 6.11 12.21 -7.50
N CYS A 144 6.81 13.34 -7.50
CA CYS A 144 6.18 14.64 -7.34
C CYS A 144 5.29 14.93 -8.57
N PRO A 145 3.99 15.23 -8.43
CA PRO A 145 3.05 15.27 -9.55
C PRO A 145 3.30 16.48 -10.45
N THR A 146 3.83 16.26 -11.65
CA THR A 146 4.08 17.31 -12.64
C THR A 146 2.80 18.03 -13.09
N HIS A 147 1.72 17.28 -13.27
CA HIS A 147 0.41 17.80 -13.67
C HIS A 147 -0.27 18.69 -12.61
N LEU A 148 0.24 18.71 -11.36
CA LEU A 148 -0.26 19.57 -10.28
C LEU A 148 0.76 20.66 -9.90
N GLY A 149 1.72 20.98 -10.77
CA GLY A 149 2.75 21.98 -10.49
C GLY A 149 3.94 21.47 -9.67
N GLY A 150 4.09 20.15 -9.51
CA GLY A 150 5.28 19.51 -8.95
C GLY A 150 6.42 19.32 -9.97
N CYS A 151 7.59 18.90 -9.51
CA CYS A 151 8.80 18.79 -10.35
C CYS A 151 9.04 17.42 -11.01
N GLY A 152 8.24 16.38 -10.74
CA GLY A 152 8.48 15.02 -11.26
C GLY A 152 9.53 14.21 -10.50
N GLY A 153 10.26 14.84 -9.56
CA GLY A 153 11.31 14.16 -8.80
C GLY A 153 10.78 13.02 -7.92
N ILE A 154 11.58 11.98 -7.76
CA ILE A 154 11.28 10.85 -6.89
C ILE A 154 11.55 11.24 -5.44
N VAL A 155 10.57 11.02 -4.58
CA VAL A 155 10.63 11.34 -3.15
C VAL A 155 10.16 10.14 -2.32
N ARG A 156 10.45 10.15 -1.01
CA ARG A 156 9.92 9.14 -0.08
C ARG A 156 8.39 9.18 -0.07
N ALA A 157 7.73 8.02 -0.02
CA ALA A 157 6.26 7.96 -0.09
C ALA A 157 5.57 8.79 1.02
N ILE A 158 6.16 8.80 2.22
CA ILE A 158 5.63 9.51 3.39
C ILE A 158 5.95 11.01 3.42
N ALA A 159 6.80 11.52 2.52
CA ALA A 159 7.21 12.91 2.53
C ALA A 159 5.98 13.85 2.42
N PRO A 160 5.76 14.77 3.38
CA PRO A 160 4.62 15.69 3.34
C PRO A 160 4.83 16.81 2.32
N THR A 161 6.08 17.13 2.01
CA THR A 161 6.48 18.11 1.00
C THR A 161 7.58 17.53 0.11
N CYS A 162 7.67 18.01 -1.13
CA CYS A 162 8.75 17.63 -2.03
C CYS A 162 10.04 18.37 -1.64
N PRO A 163 11.15 17.69 -1.32
CA PRO A 163 12.41 18.35 -0.96
C PRO A 163 13.08 19.06 -2.14
N LEU A 164 12.67 18.77 -3.38
CA LEU A 164 13.28 19.35 -4.58
C LEU A 164 12.59 20.64 -5.04
N CYS A 165 11.28 20.77 -4.84
CA CYS A 165 10.51 21.93 -5.32
C CYS A 165 9.53 22.53 -4.29
N GLY A 166 9.41 21.94 -3.10
CA GLY A 166 8.52 22.43 -2.04
C GLY A 166 7.04 22.04 -2.16
N TYR A 167 6.64 21.31 -3.21
CA TYR A 167 5.24 20.89 -3.41
C TYR A 167 4.65 20.16 -2.19
N GLY A 168 3.52 20.66 -1.65
CA GLY A 168 2.80 20.05 -0.53
C GLY A 168 1.93 18.88 -0.98
N PHE A 169 2.21 17.68 -0.49
CA PHE A 169 1.40 16.52 -0.78
C PHE A 169 0.12 16.54 0.06
N PRO A 170 -1.06 16.32 -0.54
CA PRO A 170 -2.30 16.24 0.23
C PRO A 170 -2.19 15.10 1.23
N GLN A 171 -2.40 15.40 2.52
CA GLN A 171 -2.47 14.36 3.52
C GLN A 171 -3.68 13.47 3.21
N ARG A 172 -3.49 12.15 3.27
CA ARG A 172 -4.63 11.23 3.28
C ARG A 172 -5.51 11.64 4.46
N GLN A 173 -6.69 12.20 4.17
CA GLN A 173 -7.72 12.25 5.19
C GLN A 173 -7.90 10.82 5.67
N LYS A 174 -7.81 10.59 6.98
CA LYS A 174 -8.32 9.35 7.55
C LYS A 174 -9.77 9.30 7.10
N LEU A 175 -10.09 8.42 6.15
CA LEU A 175 -11.47 8.08 5.88
C LEU A 175 -12.04 7.75 7.25
N ALA A 176 -13.10 8.45 7.64
CA ALA A 176 -13.84 8.08 8.84
C ALA A 176 -14.08 6.57 8.75
N PRO A 177 -13.88 5.80 9.84
CA PRO A 177 -14.18 4.38 9.82
C PRO A 177 -15.56 4.25 9.17
N LEU A 178 -15.63 3.44 8.10
CA LEU A 178 -16.87 3.17 7.39
C LEU A 178 -17.93 2.98 8.46
N GLN A 179 -18.89 3.91 8.53
CA GLN A 179 -20.05 3.77 9.41
C GLN A 179 -20.56 2.35 9.16
N GLU A 180 -20.76 1.58 10.24
CA GLU A 180 -21.22 0.19 10.14
C GLU A 180 -22.26 0.10 9.04
N LEU A 181 -22.08 -0.83 8.09
CA LEU A 181 -23.03 -1.05 7.01
C LEU A 181 -24.39 -1.32 7.63
N VAL A 182 -25.21 -0.28 7.75
CA VAL A 182 -26.56 -0.39 8.29
C VAL A 182 -27.38 -1.06 7.20
N ASN A 183 -28.16 -2.07 7.56
CA ASN A 183 -29.13 -2.62 6.62
C ASN A 183 -30.13 -1.52 6.27
N PHE A 184 -29.96 -0.92 5.09
CA PHE A 184 -30.85 0.12 4.59
C PHE A 184 -32.22 -0.49 4.28
N VAL A 185 -33.25 -0.04 4.99
CA VAL A 185 -34.65 -0.34 4.67
C VAL A 185 -35.21 0.88 3.93
N PRO A 186 -35.65 0.74 2.67
CA PRO A 186 -36.30 1.83 1.93
C PRO A 186 -37.46 2.44 2.73
N GLU A 187 -37.70 3.76 2.60
CA GLU A 187 -38.77 4.46 3.36
C GLU A 187 -40.15 3.83 3.16
N GLU A 188 -40.45 3.38 1.94
CA GLU A 188 -41.68 2.67 1.58
C GLU A 188 -41.89 1.34 2.31
N ASP A 189 -40.79 0.71 2.74
CA ASP A 189 -40.80 -0.59 3.41
C ASP A 189 -40.69 -0.47 4.93
N LYS A 190 -40.39 0.70 5.49
CA LYS A 190 -40.31 0.89 6.94
C LYS A 190 -41.59 0.49 7.68
N PRO A 191 -42.81 0.84 7.22
CA PRO A 191 -44.03 0.38 7.88
C PRO A 191 -44.14 -1.15 7.91
N LYS A 192 -43.77 -1.81 6.79
CA LYS A 192 -43.78 -3.28 6.68
C LYS A 192 -42.74 -3.92 7.60
N PHE A 193 -41.55 -3.32 7.67
CA PHE A 193 -40.44 -3.74 8.52
C PHE A 193 -40.84 -3.70 10.01
N PHE A 194 -41.37 -2.57 10.49
CA PHE A 194 -41.81 -2.44 11.88
C PHE A 194 -42.96 -3.39 12.20
N GLN A 195 -43.95 -3.50 11.30
CA GLN A 195 -45.08 -4.40 11.49
C GLN A 195 -44.66 -5.87 11.55
N TYR A 196 -43.73 -6.29 10.69
CA TYR A 196 -43.20 -7.66 10.70
C TYR A 196 -42.46 -7.98 12.00
N ARG A 197 -41.63 -7.05 12.49
CA ARG A 197 -40.91 -7.20 13.76
C ARG A 197 -41.86 -7.25 14.95
N GLN A 198 -42.96 -6.49 14.90
CA GLN A 198 -44.01 -6.58 15.91
C GLN A 198 -44.65 -7.97 15.93
N TRP A 199 -44.97 -8.55 14.77
CA TRP A 199 -45.49 -9.93 14.72
C TRP A 199 -44.49 -10.98 15.19
N LEU A 200 -43.18 -10.78 15.00
CA LEU A 200 -42.16 -11.66 15.59
C LEU A 200 -42.15 -11.58 17.12
N LYS A 201 -42.28 -10.39 17.70
CA LYS A 201 -42.42 -10.21 19.16
C LYS A 201 -43.69 -10.87 19.68
N GLU A 202 -44.83 -10.67 19.02
CA GLU A 202 -46.10 -11.32 19.37
C GLU A 202 -46.01 -12.85 19.29
N ALA A 203 -45.37 -13.38 18.24
CA ALA A 203 -45.16 -14.81 18.09
C ALA A 203 -44.35 -15.38 19.26
N TYR A 204 -43.31 -14.68 19.70
CA TYR A 204 -42.53 -15.09 20.88
C TYR A 204 -43.35 -15.03 22.18
N GLN A 205 -44.06 -13.93 22.43
CA GLN A 205 -44.88 -13.75 23.63
C GLN A 205 -46.00 -14.80 23.75
N GLN A 206 -46.62 -15.14 22.61
CA GLN A 206 -47.68 -16.16 22.54
C GLN A 206 -47.15 -17.59 22.40
N LYS A 207 -45.82 -17.79 22.47
CA LYS A 207 -45.16 -19.09 22.32
C LYS A 207 -45.47 -19.79 20.98
N LEU A 208 -45.69 -19.00 19.93
CA LEU A 208 -45.89 -19.45 18.57
C LEU A 208 -44.56 -19.56 17.79
N SER A 209 -44.63 -20.18 16.61
CA SER A 209 -43.49 -20.29 15.69
C SER A 209 -43.21 -18.94 15.01
N PRO A 210 -41.93 -18.56 14.78
CA PRO A 210 -41.61 -17.41 13.94
C PRO A 210 -42.22 -17.47 12.53
N GLY A 211 -42.48 -18.68 12.01
CA GLY A 211 -43.18 -18.88 10.74
C GLY A 211 -44.63 -18.37 10.73
N TRP A 212 -45.24 -18.17 11.91
CA TRP A 212 -46.54 -17.51 12.02
C TRP A 212 -46.45 -16.04 11.60
N ALA A 213 -45.40 -15.33 12.00
CA ALA A 213 -45.17 -13.94 11.59
C ALA A 213 -44.93 -13.83 10.08
N ALA A 214 -44.16 -14.77 9.51
CA ALA A 214 -43.96 -14.85 8.06
C ALA A 214 -45.26 -15.15 7.29
N SER A 215 -46.15 -15.97 7.86
CA SER A 215 -47.46 -16.28 7.27
C SER A 215 -48.38 -15.05 7.29
N ARG A 216 -48.44 -14.32 8.41
CA ARG A 216 -49.18 -13.05 8.50
C ARG A 216 -48.67 -11.98 7.54
N TYR A 217 -47.35 -11.88 7.39
CA TYR A 217 -46.75 -10.99 6.40
C TYR A 217 -47.22 -11.34 4.99
N ARG A 218 -47.19 -12.63 4.65
CA ARG A 218 -47.62 -13.15 3.35
C ARG A 218 -49.10 -12.86 3.06
N GLU A 219 -49.97 -12.97 4.06
CA GLU A 219 -51.39 -12.63 3.95
C GLU A 219 -51.62 -11.13 3.75
N SER A 220 -50.85 -10.29 4.45
CA SER A 220 -51.00 -8.83 4.42
C SER A 220 -50.40 -8.18 3.18
N TYR A 221 -49.35 -8.78 2.59
CA TYR A 221 -48.54 -8.18 1.52
C TYR A 221 -48.50 -9.04 0.24
N ARG A 222 -49.67 -9.32 -0.35
CA ARG A 222 -49.82 -9.94 -1.70
C ARG A 222 -48.99 -11.22 -1.90
N ARG A 223 -48.94 -12.11 -0.91
CA ARG A 223 -48.19 -13.37 -0.94
C ARG A 223 -46.66 -13.25 -1.03
N GLN A 224 -46.08 -12.08 -0.75
CA GLN A 224 -44.63 -11.91 -0.67
C GLN A 224 -44.10 -12.42 0.68
N PHE A 225 -42.84 -12.86 0.71
CA PHE A 225 -42.13 -13.19 1.95
C PHE A 225 -41.30 -11.99 2.41
N PRO A 226 -41.18 -11.76 3.74
CA PRO A 226 -40.35 -10.68 4.26
C PRO A 226 -38.87 -10.99 4.02
N PRO A 227 -38.02 -9.97 3.75
CA PRO A 227 -36.57 -10.15 3.72
C PRO A 227 -36.05 -10.77 5.02
N LEU A 228 -35.22 -11.80 4.92
CA LEU A 228 -34.73 -12.56 6.08
C LEU A 228 -34.03 -11.67 7.12
N ALA A 229 -33.26 -10.68 6.66
CA ALA A 229 -32.53 -9.73 7.48
C ALA A 229 -33.41 -8.91 8.43
N TRP A 230 -34.72 -8.77 8.14
CA TRP A 230 -35.64 -7.99 8.98
C TRP A 230 -35.92 -8.63 10.34
N SER A 231 -35.61 -9.92 10.46
CA SER A 231 -35.76 -10.67 11.71
C SER A 231 -34.68 -10.36 12.74
N ARG A 232 -33.58 -9.70 12.37
CA ARG A 232 -32.41 -9.49 13.25
C ARG A 232 -32.75 -8.62 14.45
N GLY A 233 -32.59 -9.16 15.66
CA GLY A 233 -32.88 -8.47 16.92
C GLY A 233 -34.34 -8.06 17.08
N ALA A 234 -35.28 -8.74 16.41
CA ALA A 234 -36.69 -8.36 16.45
C ALA A 234 -37.30 -8.60 17.83
N VAL A 235 -36.95 -9.70 18.49
CA VAL A 235 -37.49 -10.10 19.78
C VAL A 235 -36.73 -9.45 20.94
N PHE A 236 -35.39 -9.46 20.90
CA PHE A 236 -34.55 -9.05 22.03
C PHE A 236 -33.68 -7.80 21.80
N GLY A 237 -33.78 -7.16 20.63
CA GLY A 237 -32.93 -6.02 20.29
C GLY A 237 -31.55 -6.42 19.77
N GLU A 238 -30.69 -5.43 19.58
CA GLU A 238 -29.39 -5.60 18.91
C GLU A 238 -28.31 -6.24 19.81
N ASP A 239 -28.42 -6.08 21.13
CA ASP A 239 -27.48 -6.66 22.10
C ASP A 239 -28.17 -7.58 23.13
N PRO A 240 -28.47 -8.83 22.75
CA PRO A 240 -29.14 -9.78 23.62
C PRO A 240 -28.16 -10.53 24.52
N SER A 241 -28.48 -10.56 25.81
CA SER A 241 -27.76 -11.31 26.84
C SER A 241 -27.71 -12.82 26.56
N ALA A 242 -26.70 -13.50 27.12
CA ALA A 242 -26.58 -14.96 27.01
C ALA A 242 -27.82 -15.71 27.52
N ARG A 243 -28.50 -15.16 28.53
CA ARG A 243 -29.75 -15.69 29.08
C ARG A 243 -30.89 -15.61 28.07
N GLN A 244 -31.09 -14.46 27.43
CA GLN A 244 -32.14 -14.28 26.41
C GLN A 244 -31.94 -15.20 25.21
N ARG A 245 -30.68 -15.40 24.78
CA ARG A 245 -30.35 -16.36 23.72
C ARG A 245 -30.76 -17.79 24.12
N LEU A 246 -30.47 -18.21 25.35
CA LEU A 246 -30.86 -19.53 25.84
C LEU A 246 -32.38 -19.69 25.97
N GLU A 247 -33.08 -18.66 26.43
CA GLU A 247 -34.55 -18.63 26.52
C GLU A 247 -35.19 -18.78 25.14
N TYR A 248 -34.68 -18.08 24.13
CA TYR A 248 -35.15 -18.22 22.75
C TYR A 248 -34.86 -19.61 22.18
N TRP A 249 -33.67 -20.18 22.44
CA TRP A 249 -33.35 -21.54 22.01
C TRP A 249 -34.31 -22.59 22.62
N ARG A 250 -34.62 -22.46 23.92
CA ARG A 250 -35.60 -23.31 24.59
C ARG A 250 -37.00 -23.16 23.99
N HIS A 251 -37.40 -21.94 23.65
CA HIS A 251 -38.65 -21.67 22.93
C HIS A 251 -38.70 -22.39 21.59
N LEU A 252 -37.69 -22.20 20.73
CA LEU A 252 -37.61 -22.87 19.43
C LEU A 252 -37.62 -24.40 19.54
N ARG A 253 -36.96 -24.96 20.55
CA ARG A 253 -36.96 -26.41 20.81
C ARG A 253 -38.36 -26.94 21.12
N LYS A 254 -39.15 -26.23 21.93
CA LYS A 254 -40.54 -26.59 22.23
C LYS A 254 -41.42 -26.55 20.98
N VAL A 255 -41.29 -25.48 20.19
CA VAL A 255 -42.01 -25.34 18.93
C VAL A 255 -41.64 -26.43 17.93
N ALA A 256 -40.35 -26.78 17.85
CA ALA A 256 -39.85 -27.82 16.95
C ALA A 256 -40.40 -29.20 17.33
N ALA A 257 -40.46 -29.53 18.62
CA ALA A 257 -41.06 -30.77 19.10
C ALA A 257 -42.54 -30.88 18.74
N VAL A 258 -43.33 -29.81 18.89
CA VAL A 258 -44.77 -29.81 18.57
C VAL A 258 -45.03 -29.88 17.06
N LYS A 259 -44.20 -29.21 16.24
CA LYS A 259 -44.42 -29.08 14.79
C LYS A 259 -43.58 -30.03 13.93
N GLY A 260 -42.87 -30.99 14.55
CA GLY A 260 -41.98 -31.93 13.85
C GLY A 260 -40.88 -31.24 13.05
N LYS A 261 -40.25 -30.18 13.58
CA LYS A 261 -39.18 -29.44 12.89
C LYS A 261 -37.80 -29.95 13.27
N THR A 262 -36.85 -29.83 12.34
CA THR A 262 -35.48 -30.30 12.49
C THR A 262 -34.59 -29.35 13.29
N ASP A 263 -33.45 -29.83 13.77
CA ASP A 263 -32.42 -29.02 14.42
C ASP A 263 -31.86 -27.92 13.49
N LEU A 264 -31.78 -28.19 12.18
CA LEU A 264 -31.41 -27.21 11.16
C LEU A 264 -32.39 -26.03 11.12
N TRP A 265 -33.70 -26.29 11.26
CA TRP A 265 -34.71 -25.23 11.32
C TRP A 265 -34.54 -24.34 12.56
N MET A 266 -34.21 -24.95 13.71
CA MET A 266 -33.95 -24.21 14.95
C MET A 266 -32.71 -23.32 14.81
N LYS A 267 -31.60 -23.87 14.27
CA LYS A 267 -30.36 -23.12 14.00
C LYS A 267 -30.61 -21.95 13.05
N HIS A 268 -31.39 -22.17 12.00
CA HIS A 268 -31.76 -21.12 11.05
C HIS A 268 -32.56 -20.00 11.72
N CYS A 269 -33.63 -20.32 12.47
CA CYS A 269 -34.44 -19.32 13.17
C CYS A 269 -33.65 -18.57 14.26
N PHE A 270 -32.74 -19.26 14.94
CA PHE A 270 -31.85 -18.63 15.91
C PHE A 270 -30.87 -17.66 15.24
N HIS A 271 -30.29 -18.06 14.10
CA HIS A 271 -29.37 -17.23 13.34
C HIS A 271 -30.06 -15.97 12.77
N LEU A 272 -31.31 -16.08 12.34
CA LEU A 272 -32.08 -14.94 11.86
C LEU A 272 -32.28 -13.85 12.93
N GLU A 273 -32.49 -14.24 14.20
CA GLU A 273 -32.65 -13.29 15.30
C GLU A 273 -31.29 -12.73 15.76
N PHE A 274 -30.23 -13.54 15.84
CA PHE A 274 -28.98 -13.17 16.52
C PHE A 274 -27.75 -12.98 15.62
N GLY A 275 -27.82 -13.31 14.33
CA GLY A 275 -26.74 -13.17 13.35
C GLY A 275 -25.54 -14.12 13.53
N GLY A 276 -25.45 -14.90 14.62
CA GLY A 276 -24.35 -15.84 14.91
C GLY A 276 -24.80 -17.08 15.67
N MET A 277 -24.07 -18.19 15.55
CA MET A 277 -24.36 -19.43 16.30
C MET A 277 -24.23 -19.20 17.81
N PRO A 278 -25.00 -19.91 18.66
CA PRO A 278 -24.68 -19.97 20.07
C PRO A 278 -23.33 -20.69 20.19
N CYS A 279 -22.30 -19.99 20.70
CA CYS A 279 -21.00 -20.60 20.95
C CYS A 279 -21.17 -21.76 21.96
N PRO A 280 -20.86 -23.01 21.58
CA PRO A 280 -21.05 -24.17 22.47
C PRO A 280 -20.19 -24.10 23.75
N GLN A 281 -19.14 -23.28 23.75
CA GLN A 281 -18.13 -23.21 24.82
C GLN A 281 -18.37 -22.11 25.87
N ARG A 282 -19.45 -21.32 25.77
CA ARG A 282 -19.81 -20.31 26.80
C ARG A 282 -21.00 -20.71 27.67
N LEU A 283 -21.38 -22.00 27.65
CA LEU A 283 -22.56 -22.53 28.36
C LEU A 283 -22.23 -23.48 29.53
N ILE A 284 -20.96 -23.61 29.92
CA ILE A 284 -20.57 -24.29 31.15
C ILE A 284 -20.00 -23.21 32.10
N PRO A 285 -20.54 -23.01 33.31
CA PRO A 285 -19.88 -22.17 34.30
C PRO A 285 -18.53 -22.81 34.59
N ASN A 286 -17.43 -22.10 34.31
CA ASN A 286 -16.09 -22.58 34.58
C ASN A 286 -15.92 -22.72 36.11
N PRO A 287 -15.75 -23.93 36.67
CA PRO A 287 -15.62 -24.13 38.10
C PRO A 287 -14.28 -23.64 38.67
N TRP A 288 -13.39 -23.07 37.85
CA TRP A 288 -12.04 -22.65 38.24
C TRP A 288 -11.74 -21.15 38.05
N ARG A 289 -12.75 -20.27 38.01
CA ARG A 289 -12.49 -18.83 38.16
C ARG A 289 -12.28 -18.50 39.64
N ILE A 290 -11.02 -18.57 40.08
CA ILE A 290 -10.58 -17.91 41.30
C ILE A 290 -10.63 -16.40 41.05
N SER A 291 -11.43 -15.69 41.85
CA SER A 291 -11.51 -14.23 41.87
C SER A 291 -10.18 -13.64 42.34
N PRO A 292 -9.61 -12.62 41.68
CA PRO A 292 -8.56 -11.82 42.30
C PRO A 292 -9.18 -10.91 43.35
N GLN A 293 -8.57 -10.90 44.54
CA GLN A 293 -8.78 -9.87 45.57
C GLN A 293 -8.26 -8.52 45.09
#